data_AF-A0A4Q3EMW3-F1
#
_entry.id   AF-A0A4Q3EMW3-F1
#
_cell.length_a   1.000
_cell.length_b   1.000
_cell.length_c   1.000
_cell.angle_alpha   90.00
_cell.angle_beta   90.00
_cell.angle_gamma   90.00
#
_symmetry.space_group_name_H-M   'P 1'
#
loop_
_entity.id
_entity.type
_entity.pdbx_description
1 polymer ?
#
loop_
_entity_poly.entity_id
_entity_poly.type
_entity_poly.pdbx_seq_one_letter_code
_entity_poly.pdbx_strand_id
1 'polypeptide(L)'
;MTAQKNNVSYNFKPVRANTYMDSMTISGYGSYNIEETLNIKIKFTGVGVYVLKGQQVNYFNTVGQDVLVSNYFVNPNTKSVINITSYDQSTNLIAGTFNLSLLKTFRYPDSTYPANINFSNGKFKVLLVK
;
A
#
# COMPACT_ATOMS: atom_id res chain seq x y z
N MET A 1 -6.77 -3.35 -6.97
CA MET A 1 -5.45 -3.97 -6.66
C MET A 1 -5.71 -5.26 -5.91
N THR A 2 -4.84 -6.25 -6.00
CA THR A 2 -4.99 -7.56 -5.32
C THR A 2 -3.70 -7.93 -4.63
N ALA A 3 -3.77 -8.74 -3.56
CA ALA A 3 -2.61 -9.28 -2.84
C ALA A 3 -3.03 -10.49 -2.00
N GLN A 4 -2.08 -11.14 -1.35
CA GLN A 4 -2.32 -12.03 -0.22
C GLN A 4 -1.92 -11.31 1.07
N LYS A 5 -2.88 -11.02 1.96
CA LYS A 5 -2.63 -10.47 3.29
C LYS A 5 -2.46 -11.64 4.26
N ASN A 6 -1.25 -11.84 4.77
CA ASN A 6 -0.91 -12.98 5.64
C ASN A 6 -1.38 -14.32 5.05
N ASN A 7 -1.06 -14.56 3.77
CA ASN A 7 -1.43 -15.75 2.98
C ASN A 7 -2.93 -15.90 2.65
N VAL A 8 -3.78 -14.94 2.99
CA VAL A 8 -5.20 -14.92 2.63
C VAL A 8 -5.45 -13.95 1.48
N SER A 9 -6.21 -14.37 0.47
CA SER A 9 -6.52 -13.53 -0.70
C SER A 9 -7.21 -12.23 -0.27
N TYR A 10 -6.72 -11.10 -0.76
CA TYR A 10 -7.14 -9.79 -0.32
C TYR A 10 -7.24 -8.81 -1.51
N ASN A 11 -8.36 -8.09 -1.57
CA ASN A 11 -8.63 -7.14 -2.64
C ASN A 11 -8.69 -5.73 -2.08
N PHE A 12 -8.05 -4.81 -2.80
CA PHE A 12 -8.21 -3.39 -2.58
C PHE A 12 -8.99 -2.76 -3.74
N LYS A 13 -9.97 -1.92 -3.42
CA LYS A 13 -10.52 -0.94 -4.36
C LYS A 13 -9.45 0.14 -4.57
N PRO A 14 -8.87 0.28 -5.77
CA PRO A 14 -7.94 1.36 -6.05
C PRO A 14 -8.71 2.68 -5.99
N VAL A 15 -8.15 3.65 -5.28
CA VAL A 15 -8.84 4.92 -5.02
C VAL A 15 -8.27 5.99 -5.92
N ARG A 16 -6.97 6.25 -5.78
CA ARG A 16 -6.23 7.29 -6.51
C ARG A 16 -4.77 6.88 -6.62
N ALA A 17 -4.13 7.30 -7.71
CA ALA A 17 -2.70 7.54 -7.70
C ALA A 17 -2.44 8.98 -8.13
N ASN A 18 -1.70 9.75 -7.34
CA ASN A 18 -1.43 11.17 -7.61
C ASN A 18 0.08 11.40 -7.64
N THR A 19 0.54 12.29 -8.52
CA THR A 19 1.89 12.85 -8.45
C THR A 19 1.86 14.24 -7.82
N TYR A 20 2.63 14.46 -6.77
CA TYR A 20 2.96 15.80 -6.30
C TYR A 20 4.47 15.97 -6.37
N MET A 21 4.94 16.86 -7.25
CA MET A 21 6.34 16.91 -7.69
C MET A 21 6.78 15.51 -8.17
N ASP A 22 7.93 15.03 -7.68
CA ASP A 22 8.47 13.71 -8.04
C ASP A 22 7.84 12.56 -7.24
N SER A 23 6.86 12.81 -6.35
CA SER A 23 6.30 11.77 -5.48
C SER A 23 5.00 11.22 -6.05
N MET A 24 4.94 9.91 -6.29
CA MET A 24 3.70 9.18 -6.57
C MET A 24 3.20 8.50 -5.30
N THR A 25 1.90 8.63 -5.03
CA THR A 25 1.19 7.85 -4.01
C THR A 25 0.22 6.89 -4.69
N ILE A 26 0.18 5.63 -4.29
CA ILE A 26 -0.80 4.61 -4.69
C ILE A 26 -1.64 4.26 -3.47
N SER A 27 -2.95 4.45 -3.56
CA SER A 27 -3.88 4.22 -2.45
C SER A 27 -4.96 3.21 -2.78
N GLY A 28 -5.31 2.38 -1.80
CA GLY A 28 -6.41 1.43 -1.90
C GLY A 28 -7.14 1.21 -0.60
N TYR A 29 -8.46 1.04 -0.69
CA TYR A 29 -9.30 0.63 0.43
C TYR A 29 -9.58 -0.87 0.37
N GLY A 30 -9.76 -1.53 1.50
CA GLY A 30 -10.25 -2.91 1.56
C GLY A 30 -11.56 -3.05 0.78
N SER A 31 -11.67 -4.07 -0.08
CA SER A 31 -12.83 -4.18 -0.97
C SER A 31 -14.16 -4.39 -0.25
N TYR A 32 -14.13 -5.03 0.92
CA TYR A 32 -15.30 -5.29 1.76
C TYR A 32 -15.55 -4.17 2.77
N ASN A 33 -14.52 -3.39 3.09
CA ASN A 33 -14.57 -2.39 4.14
C ASN A 33 -13.56 -1.26 3.86
N ILE A 34 -14.05 -0.03 3.82
CA ILE A 34 -13.24 1.19 3.64
C ILE A 34 -12.47 1.61 4.89
N GLU A 35 -12.70 0.96 6.03
CA GLU A 35 -11.92 1.13 7.25
C GLU A 35 -10.48 0.61 7.12
N GLU A 36 -10.18 -0.20 6.09
CA GLU A 36 -8.82 -0.66 5.83
C GLU A 36 -8.21 0.15 4.68
N THR A 37 -7.10 0.85 4.94
CA THR A 37 -6.45 1.69 3.92
C THR A 37 -4.98 1.30 3.76
N LEU A 38 -4.54 1.12 2.52
CA LEU A 38 -3.13 0.98 2.15
C LEU A 38 -2.70 2.19 1.32
N ASN A 39 -1.59 2.80 1.70
CA ASN A 39 -0.91 3.86 0.96
C ASN A 39 0.55 3.45 0.72
N ILE A 40 1.00 3.56 -0.52
CA ILE A 40 2.42 3.38 -0.91
C ILE A 40 2.88 4.67 -1.58
N LYS A 41 3.98 5.27 -1.10
CA LYS A 41 4.55 6.51 -1.61
C LYS A 41 5.99 6.30 -2.07
N ILE A 42 6.28 6.64 -3.32
CA ILE A 42 7.61 6.55 -3.92
C ILE A 42 8.00 7.85 -4.62
N LYS A 43 9.30 8.13 -4.67
CA LYS A 43 9.84 9.10 -5.65
C LYS A 43 9.82 8.41 -7.00
N PHE A 44 8.85 8.73 -7.85
CA PHE A 44 8.60 8.02 -9.09
C PHE A 44 9.54 8.51 -10.19
N THR A 45 10.31 7.59 -10.76
CA THR A 45 11.28 7.86 -11.83
C THR A 45 11.03 7.00 -13.08
N GLY A 46 9.87 6.33 -13.17
CA GLY A 46 9.50 5.44 -14.28
C GLY A 46 9.37 3.96 -13.90
N VAL A 47 9.49 3.09 -14.91
CA VAL A 47 9.49 1.64 -14.75
C VAL A 47 10.72 1.22 -13.94
N GLY A 48 10.54 0.29 -13.00
CA GLY A 48 11.64 -0.19 -12.17
C GLY A 48 11.23 -0.67 -10.78
N VAL A 49 12.22 -1.13 -10.02
CA VAL A 49 12.06 -1.65 -8.67
C VAL A 49 12.38 -0.56 -7.65
N TYR A 50 11.45 -0.31 -6.74
CA TYR A 50 11.58 0.66 -5.66
C TYR A 50 11.58 -0.09 -4.34
N VAL A 51 12.68 0.04 -3.59
CA VAL A 51 12.76 -0.46 -2.21
C VAL A 51 12.08 0.56 -1.29
N LEU A 52 11.14 0.07 -0.48
CA LEU A 52 10.32 0.89 0.41
C LEU A 52 10.90 0.83 1.82
N LYS A 53 10.94 1.97 2.51
CA LYS A 53 11.46 2.11 3.87
C LYS A 53 10.61 3.07 4.70
N GLY A 54 10.63 2.90 6.02
CA GLY A 54 9.97 3.79 6.97
C GLY A 54 8.50 4.05 6.62
N GLN A 55 8.13 5.32 6.49
CA GLN A 55 6.77 5.78 6.24
C GLN A 55 6.37 5.81 4.74
N GLN A 56 7.19 5.24 3.85
CA GLN A 56 6.83 5.09 2.43
C GLN A 56 5.68 4.13 2.21
N VAL A 57 5.33 3.31 3.21
CA VAL A 57 4.12 2.51 3.21
C VAL A 57 3.40 2.80 4.50
N ASN A 58 2.12 3.11 4.39
CA ASN A 58 1.23 3.18 5.53
C ASN A 58 0.03 2.27 5.30
N TYR A 59 -0.20 1.34 6.20
CA TYR A 59 -1.44 0.56 6.23
C TYR A 59 -2.11 0.78 7.58
N PHE A 60 -3.41 1.04 7.59
CA PHE A 60 -4.11 1.31 8.83
C PHE A 60 -5.55 0.82 8.82
N ASN A 61 -6.09 0.66 10.02
CA ASN A 61 -7.49 0.35 10.26
C ASN A 61 -8.15 1.46 11.07
N THR A 62 -9.39 1.79 10.73
CA THR A 62 -10.25 2.71 11.47
C THR A 62 -11.52 2.04 11.98
N VAL A 63 -12.30 2.75 12.79
CA VAL A 63 -13.70 2.46 13.12
C VAL A 63 -14.52 3.71 12.80
N GLY A 64 -15.58 3.55 12.01
CA GLY A 64 -16.43 4.65 11.55
C GLY A 64 -15.73 5.62 10.59
N GLN A 65 -14.61 5.19 9.97
CA GLN A 65 -13.67 5.99 9.18
C GLN A 65 -13.06 7.19 9.93
N ASP A 66 -13.13 7.15 11.26
CA ASP A 66 -12.75 8.24 12.13
C ASP A 66 -11.66 7.80 13.10
N VAL A 67 -11.97 6.81 13.95
CA VAL A 67 -11.06 6.39 15.02
C VAL A 67 -10.00 5.42 14.48
N LEU A 68 -8.74 5.84 14.47
CA LEU A 68 -7.60 4.97 14.15
C LEU A 68 -7.42 3.89 15.23
N VAL A 69 -7.54 2.63 14.84
CA VAL A 69 -7.43 1.47 15.73
C VAL A 69 -6.19 0.61 15.44
N SER A 70 -5.53 0.82 14.30
CA SER A 70 -4.22 0.25 14.04
C SER A 70 -3.48 1.07 12.98
N ASN A 71 -2.15 1.03 13.00
CA ASN A 71 -1.30 1.69 12.01
C ASN A 71 -0.02 0.90 11.85
N TYR A 72 0.46 0.76 10.62
CA TYR A 72 1.58 -0.09 10.26
C TYR A 72 2.48 0.62 9.26
N PHE A 73 3.79 0.53 9.49
CA PHE A 73 4.84 1.03 8.59
C PHE A 73 5.77 -0.09 8.16
N VAL A 74 6.67 0.17 7.20
CA VAL A 74 7.63 -0.83 6.72
C VAL A 74 8.45 -1.38 7.89
N ASN A 75 8.49 -2.70 8.01
CA ASN A 75 9.37 -3.37 8.98
C ASN A 75 10.84 -3.17 8.57
N PRO A 76 11.66 -2.48 9.38
CA PRO A 76 13.04 -2.11 9.02
C PRO A 76 13.97 -3.32 8.87
N ASN A 77 13.60 -4.48 9.42
CA ASN A 77 14.40 -5.72 9.39
C ASN A 77 14.07 -6.60 8.18
N THR A 78 13.25 -6.12 7.25
CA THR A 78 12.77 -6.87 6.09
C THR A 78 12.83 -6.01 4.83
N LYS A 79 12.64 -6.63 3.67
CA LYS A 79 12.63 -5.94 2.38
C LYS A 79 11.20 -5.81 1.86
N SER A 80 10.66 -4.59 1.90
CA SER A 80 9.43 -4.23 1.17
C SER A 80 9.79 -3.62 -0.18
N VAL A 81 9.08 -4.02 -1.24
CA VAL A 81 9.32 -3.57 -2.61
C VAL A 81 8.02 -3.32 -3.36
N ILE A 82 8.07 -2.34 -4.25
CA ILE A 82 7.12 -2.18 -5.35
C ILE A 82 7.90 -2.21 -6.67
N ASN A 83 7.41 -2.97 -7.63
CA ASN A 83 7.97 -3.06 -8.97
C ASN A 83 6.97 -2.48 -9.96
N ILE A 84 7.30 -1.35 -10.57
CA ILE A 84 6.52 -0.78 -11.66
C ILE A 84 6.94 -1.50 -12.94
N THR A 85 6.03 -2.25 -13.55
CA THR A 85 6.32 -3.04 -14.76
C THR A 85 5.90 -2.34 -16.04
N SER A 86 4.94 -1.43 -15.97
CA SER A 86 4.55 -0.61 -17.12
C SER A 86 4.04 0.77 -16.68
N TYR A 87 4.32 1.76 -17.53
CA TYR A 87 3.75 3.09 -17.46
C TYR A 87 3.44 3.56 -18.88
N ASP A 88 2.15 3.75 -19.17
CA ASP A 88 1.69 4.35 -20.40
C ASP A 88 1.47 5.85 -20.17
N GLN A 89 2.30 6.68 -20.80
CA GLN A 89 2.22 8.13 -20.68
C GLN A 89 1.01 8.74 -21.39
N SER A 90 0.46 8.07 -22.40
CA SER A 90 -0.69 8.57 -23.15
C SER A 90 -1.98 8.45 -22.34
N THR A 91 -2.14 7.36 -21.60
CA THR A 91 -3.30 7.08 -20.75
C THR A 91 -3.04 7.36 -19.27
N ASN A 92 -1.81 7.73 -18.91
CA ASN A 92 -1.30 7.85 -17.54
C ASN A 92 -1.56 6.59 -16.68
N LEU A 93 -1.53 5.41 -17.30
CA LEU A 93 -1.84 4.16 -16.62
C LEU A 93 -0.56 3.48 -16.14
N ILE A 94 -0.49 3.16 -14.85
CA ILE A 94 0.64 2.46 -14.24
C ILE A 94 0.18 1.08 -13.77
N ALA A 95 1.01 0.08 -14.04
CA ALA A 95 0.82 -1.27 -13.50
C ALA A 95 2.11 -1.83 -12.92
N GLY A 96 1.95 -2.80 -12.01
CA GLY A 96 3.09 -3.42 -11.36
C GLY A 96 2.70 -4.41 -10.29
N THR A 97 3.71 -4.78 -9.50
CA THR A 97 3.58 -5.70 -8.37
C THR A 97 4.14 -5.10 -7.08
N PHE A 98 3.75 -5.64 -5.93
CA PHE A 98 4.33 -5.27 -4.64
C PHE A 98 4.44 -6.47 -3.70
N ASN A 99 5.44 -6.42 -2.83
CA ASN A 99 5.57 -7.29 -1.67
C ASN A 99 5.94 -6.42 -0.47
N LEU A 100 5.15 -6.48 0.58
CA LEU A 100 5.27 -5.60 1.74
C LEU A 100 5.36 -6.43 3.01
N SER A 101 6.22 -6.02 3.93
CA SER A 101 6.25 -6.51 5.30
C SER A 101 6.20 -5.33 6.23
N LEU A 102 5.13 -5.27 7.03
CA LEU A 102 4.75 -4.12 7.82
C LEU A 102 4.68 -4.50 9.30
N LEU A 103 5.16 -3.59 10.14
CA LEU A 103 5.16 -3.70 11.59
C LEU A 103 4.17 -2.69 12.18
N LYS A 104 3.35 -3.14 13.14
CA LYS A 104 2.40 -2.28 13.85
C LYS A 104 3.15 -1.21 14.65
N THR A 105 2.78 0.05 14.47
CA THR A 105 3.39 1.20 15.17
C THR A 105 2.42 1.89 16.12
N PHE A 106 1.11 1.77 15.89
CA PHE A 106 0.09 2.26 16.81
C PHE A 106 -0.38 1.14 17.74
N ARG A 107 -0.26 1.37 19.05
CA ARG A 107 -0.65 0.42 20.09
C ARG A 107 -2.07 0.69 20.57
N TYR A 108 -3.06 0.23 19.82
CA TYR A 108 -4.39 0.02 20.37
C TYR A 108 -4.36 -1.23 21.28
N PRO A 109 -4.95 -1.21 22.50
CA PRO A 109 -4.85 -2.29 23.48
C PRO A 109 -5.51 -3.61 23.06
N ASP A 110 -6.18 -3.61 21.90
CA ASP A 110 -6.86 -4.77 21.33
C ASP A 110 -5.89 -5.73 20.62
N SER A 111 -6.00 -7.01 20.95
CA SER A 111 -5.32 -8.13 20.30
C SER A 111 -5.87 -8.47 18.91
N THR A 112 -6.99 -7.87 18.50
CA THR A 112 -7.64 -8.07 17.19
C THR A 112 -6.70 -7.75 16.02
N TYR A 113 -5.74 -6.85 16.21
CA TYR A 113 -4.82 -6.42 15.15
C TYR A 113 -3.41 -7.01 15.37
N PRO A 114 -2.91 -7.84 14.42
CA PRO A 114 -1.65 -8.57 14.58
C PRO A 114 -0.44 -7.63 14.67
N ALA A 115 0.66 -8.10 15.23
CA ALA A 115 1.90 -7.30 15.32
C ALA A 115 2.52 -7.03 13.94
N ASN A 116 2.34 -7.95 12.99
CA ASN A 116 2.91 -7.86 11.64
C ASN A 116 1.85 -8.14 10.58
N ILE A 117 1.99 -7.47 9.44
CA ILE A 117 1.19 -7.72 8.24
C ILE A 117 2.13 -7.89 7.05
N ASN A 118 1.96 -8.99 6.33
CA ASN A 118 2.66 -9.23 5.08
C ASN A 118 1.66 -9.21 3.93
N PHE A 119 1.95 -8.39 2.92
CA PHE A 119 1.27 -8.46 1.64
C PHE A 119 2.20 -9.11 0.62
N SER A 120 1.86 -10.31 0.16
CA SER A 120 2.60 -11.02 -0.87
C SER A 120 1.83 -11.08 -2.18
N ASN A 121 2.53 -11.30 -3.29
CA ASN A 121 1.92 -11.45 -4.62
C ASN A 121 1.00 -10.27 -5.02
N GLY A 122 1.32 -9.07 -4.53
CA GLY A 122 0.55 -7.87 -4.79
C GLY A 122 0.59 -7.50 -6.27
N LYS A 123 -0.55 -7.13 -6.85
CA LYS A 123 -0.70 -6.63 -8.22
C LYS A 123 -1.57 -5.39 -8.23
N PHE A 124 -1.16 -4.39 -9.00
CA PHE A 124 -1.93 -3.17 -9.15
C PHE A 124 -1.91 -2.68 -10.60
N LYS A 125 -2.98 -1.97 -10.95
CA LYS A 125 -3.16 -1.22 -12.18
C LYS A 125 -4.00 -0.01 -11.80
N VAL A 126 -3.44 1.18 -11.92
CA VAL A 126 -4.03 2.43 -11.43
C VAL A 126 -3.80 3.56 -12.42
N LEU A 127 -4.78 4.46 -12.52
CA LEU A 127 -4.63 5.71 -13.25
C LEU A 127 -3.83 6.68 -12.39
N LEU A 128 -2.77 7.25 -12.96
CA LEU A 128 -2.00 8.34 -12.38
C LEU A 128 -2.68 9.66 -12.75
N VAL A 129 -3.26 10.33 -11.76
CA VAL A 129 -3.87 11.65 -11.91
C VAL A 129 -2.81 12.70 -11.63
N LYS A 130 -2.63 13.64 -12.57
CA LYS A 130 -1.75 14.80 -12.42
C LYS A 130 -2.46 15.92 -11.68
#